data_AF-A0A166BK99-F1
#
_entry.id   AF-A0A166BK99-F1
#
_cell.length_a   1.000
_cell.length_b   1.000
_cell.length_c   1.000
_cell.angle_alpha   90.00
_cell.angle_beta   90.00
_cell.angle_gamma   90.00
#
_symmetry.space_group_name_H-M   'P 1'
#
loop_
_entity.id
_entity.type
_entity.pdbx_description
1 polymer ?
#
loop_
_entity_poly.entity_id
_entity_poly.type
_entity_poly.pdbx_seq_one_letter_code
_entity_poly.pdbx_strand_id
1 'polypeptide(L)'
;MSEIGDNVLFKNDNGKELELDQKFIGLKTRDNGILTVNFRTPKDLMEKIMSFFTGFKDSEPICVDIGGTGDISCYFKGISPLLVQTDNVGFEYSFLSVTLQELKETVPEEPPACGCL
;
A
#
# COMPACT_ATOMS: atom_id res chain seq x y z
N MET A 1 3.20 -7.44 -25.64
CA MET A 1 4.00 -6.60 -24.73
C MET A 1 3.09 -6.29 -23.57
N SER A 2 3.39 -6.75 -22.36
CA SER A 2 2.57 -6.38 -21.21
C SER A 2 2.97 -4.96 -20.83
N GLU A 3 2.19 -3.99 -21.30
CA GLU A 3 2.30 -2.61 -20.81
C GLU A 3 1.92 -2.64 -19.33
N ILE A 4 2.89 -2.32 -18.46
CA ILE A 4 2.62 -2.12 -17.04
C ILE A 4 1.68 -0.92 -16.96
N GLY A 5 0.48 -1.12 -16.42
CA GLY A 5 -0.49 -0.04 -16.27
C GLY A 5 0.00 1.03 -15.29
N ASP A 6 -0.45 2.27 -15.46
CA ASP A 6 -0.11 3.39 -14.57
C ASP A 6 -0.96 3.42 -13.28
N ASN A 7 -1.68 2.34 -12.97
CA ASN A 7 -2.68 2.29 -11.91
C ASN A 7 -2.27 1.27 -10.83
N VAL A 8 -2.60 1.58 -9.58
CA VAL A 8 -2.48 0.68 -8.45
C VAL A 8 -3.88 0.34 -7.97
N LEU A 9 -4.15 -0.96 -7.86
CA LEU A 9 -5.44 -1.51 -7.49
C LEU A 9 -5.35 -2.17 -6.11
N PHE A 10 -6.17 -1.69 -5.18
CA PHE A 10 -6.31 -2.27 -3.85
C PHE A 10 -7.62 -3.05 -3.80
N LYS A 11 -7.55 -4.34 -3.47
CA LYS A 11 -8.72 -5.22 -3.36
C LYS A 11 -8.82 -5.76 -1.94
N ASN A 12 -10.00 -5.71 -1.35
CA ASN A 12 -10.27 -6.40 -0.09
C ASN A 12 -11.00 -7.73 -0.33
N ASP A 13 -11.04 -8.57 0.71
CA ASP A 13 -11.71 -9.88 0.65
C ASP A 13 -13.24 -9.78 0.43
N ASN A 14 -13.84 -8.63 0.77
CA ASN A 14 -15.26 -8.36 0.54
C ASN A 14 -15.58 -7.96 -0.91
N GLY A 15 -14.60 -7.98 -1.82
CA GLY A 15 -14.76 -7.59 -3.23
C GLY A 15 -14.85 -6.07 -3.46
N LYS A 16 -14.48 -5.24 -2.48
CA LYS A 16 -14.29 -3.80 -2.69
C LYS A 16 -12.93 -3.56 -3.33
N GLU A 17 -12.94 -2.69 -4.31
CA GLU A 17 -11.76 -2.33 -5.08
C GLU A 17 -11.56 -0.81 -5.06
N LEU A 18 -10.31 -0.38 -4.97
CA LEU A 18 -9.91 1.01 -5.07
C LEU A 18 -8.76 1.10 -6.09
N GLU A 19 -9.05 1.72 -7.23
CA GLU A 19 -8.07 1.98 -8.28
C GLU A 19 -7.63 3.43 -8.23
N LEU A 20 -6.32 3.66 -8.31
CA LEU A 20 -5.70 4.99 -8.24
C LEU A 20 -4.51 5.08 -9.18
N ASP A 21 -4.30 6.23 -9.81
CA ASP A 21 -3.06 6.49 -10.54
C ASP A 21 -1.83 6.37 -9.63
N GLN A 22 -0.81 5.67 -10.10
CA GLN A 22 0.49 5.53 -9.43
C GLN A 22 1.16 6.89 -9.14
N LYS A 23 0.86 7.93 -9.93
CA LYS A 23 1.38 9.30 -9.70
C LYS A 23 0.99 9.88 -8.32
N PHE A 24 -0.09 9.37 -7.72
CA PHE A 24 -0.58 9.79 -6.42
C PHE A 24 -0.10 8.89 -5.27
N ILE A 25 0.65 7.82 -5.58
CA ILE A 25 1.01 6.77 -4.64
C ILE A 25 2.54 6.65 -4.54
N GLY A 26 3.05 6.80 -3.34
CA GLY A 26 4.43 6.48 -2.98
C GLY A 26 4.49 5.17 -2.21
N LEU A 27 4.99 4.12 -2.84
CA LEU A 27 5.22 2.83 -2.21
C LEU A 27 6.60 2.79 -1.56
N LYS A 28 6.67 2.35 -0.30
CA LYS A 28 7.92 2.16 0.43
C LYS A 28 7.91 0.82 1.15
N THR A 29 8.64 -0.14 0.61
CA THR A 29 8.93 -1.41 1.28
C THR A 29 10.07 -1.20 2.27
N ARG A 30 9.95 -1.79 3.45
CA ARG A 30 11.00 -1.86 4.46
C ARG A 30 11.47 -3.31 4.62
N ASP A 31 12.69 -3.49 5.09
CA ASP A 31 13.19 -4.78 5.56
C ASP A 31 12.17 -5.36 6.55
N ASN A 32 11.91 -6.68 6.45
CA ASN A 32 10.86 -7.42 7.16
C ASN A 32 9.45 -7.45 6.52
N GLY A 33 9.31 -7.06 5.25
CA GLY A 33 8.05 -7.22 4.50
C GLY A 33 6.96 -6.21 4.88
N ILE A 34 7.33 -5.11 5.54
CA ILE A 34 6.40 -4.01 5.81
C ILE A 34 6.33 -3.13 4.56
N LEU A 35 5.14 -2.96 4.01
CA LEU A 35 4.85 -2.08 2.89
C LEU A 35 4.10 -0.84 3.40
N THR A 36 4.70 0.34 3.28
CA THR A 36 4.03 1.61 3.54
C THR A 36 3.55 2.23 2.23
N VAL A 37 2.25 2.49 2.13
CA VAL A 37 1.62 3.14 0.99
C VAL A 37 1.30 4.58 1.37
N ASN A 38 1.95 5.54 0.71
CA ASN A 38 1.76 6.96 0.96
C ASN A 38 0.91 7.56 -0.16
N PHE A 39 -0.25 8.08 0.18
CA PHE A 39 -1.14 8.77 -0.74
C PHE A 39 -0.89 10.27 -0.65
N ARG A 40 -0.74 10.92 -1.81
CA ARG A 40 -0.73 12.38 -1.94
C ARG A 40 -1.75 12.77 -2.98
N THR A 41 -2.90 13.25 -2.56
CA THR A 41 -4.02 13.53 -3.46
C THR A 41 -4.75 14.83 -3.11
N PRO A 42 -5.55 15.37 -4.05
CA PRO A 42 -6.58 16.35 -3.72
C PRO A 42 -7.58 15.78 -2.69
N LYS A 43 -8.31 16.69 -2.03
CA LYS A 43 -9.24 16.38 -0.95
C LYS A 43 -10.32 15.38 -1.36
N ASP A 44 -10.98 15.58 -2.50
CA ASP A 44 -12.07 14.70 -2.97
C ASP A 44 -11.65 13.24 -3.14
N LEU A 45 -10.41 13.02 -3.62
CA LEU A 45 -9.86 11.69 -3.79
C LEU A 45 -9.41 11.10 -2.44
N MET A 46 -8.89 11.95 -1.56
CA MET A 46 -8.47 11.52 -0.22
C MET A 46 -9.63 11.01 0.63
N GLU A 47 -10.80 11.64 0.54
CA GLU A 47 -11.99 11.18 1.27
C GLU A 47 -12.40 9.76 0.85
N LYS A 48 -12.28 9.44 -0.45
CA LYS A 48 -12.53 8.08 -0.96
C LYS A 48 -11.51 7.08 -0.44
N ILE A 49 -10.22 7.44 -0.46
CA ILE A 49 -9.12 6.60 0.04
C ILE A 49 -9.33 6.32 1.53
N MET A 50 -9.57 7.36 2.32
CA MET A 50 -9.83 7.22 3.75
C MET A 50 -11.05 6.33 3.99
N SER A 51 -12.18 6.58 3.32
CA SER A 51 -13.38 5.76 3.48
C SER A 51 -13.15 4.28 3.15
N PHE A 52 -12.34 3.98 2.14
CA PHE A 52 -11.94 2.61 1.82
C PHE A 52 -11.20 1.95 2.98
N PHE A 53 -10.09 2.56 3.45
CA PHE A 53 -9.23 1.94 4.48
C PHE A 53 -9.81 1.99 5.89
N THR A 54 -10.66 2.97 6.23
CA THR A 54 -11.25 3.10 7.58
C THR A 54 -12.24 1.96 7.89
N GLY A 55 -12.74 1.28 6.86
CA GLY A 55 -13.58 0.09 7.02
C GLY A 55 -12.81 -1.19 7.38
N PHE A 56 -11.47 -1.19 7.29
CA PHE A 56 -10.65 -2.38 7.51
C PHE A 56 -10.43 -2.62 8.99
N LYS A 57 -10.48 -3.89 9.40
CA LYS A 57 -10.03 -4.33 10.72
C LYS A 57 -8.51 -4.53 10.72
N ASP A 58 -7.91 -4.50 11.92
CA ASP A 58 -6.50 -4.90 12.05
C ASP A 58 -6.32 -6.32 11.52
N SER A 59 -5.23 -6.51 10.76
CA SER A 59 -4.86 -7.77 10.12
C SER A 59 -5.90 -8.29 9.12
N GLU A 60 -6.76 -7.42 8.59
CA GLU A 60 -7.66 -7.75 7.48
C GLU A 60 -6.84 -7.94 6.19
N PRO A 61 -7.09 -9.01 5.40
CA PRO A 61 -6.37 -9.27 4.17
C PRO A 61 -6.70 -8.25 3.09
N ILE A 62 -5.67 -7.82 2.37
CA ILE A 62 -5.75 -6.89 1.25
C ILE A 62 -4.76 -7.31 0.16
N CYS A 63 -5.20 -7.30 -1.08
CA CYS A 63 -4.35 -7.51 -2.24
C CYS A 63 -4.02 -6.18 -2.90
N VAL A 64 -2.76 -6.00 -3.28
CA VAL A 64 -2.28 -4.81 -3.97
C VAL A 64 -1.71 -5.23 -5.32
N ASP A 65 -2.32 -4.78 -6.41
CA ASP A 65 -1.79 -4.95 -7.76
C ASP A 65 -1.20 -3.61 -8.22
N ILE A 66 0.06 -3.64 -8.64
CA ILE A 66 0.80 -2.47 -9.12
C ILE A 66 0.97 -2.63 -10.62
N GLY A 67 0.22 -1.86 -11.40
CA GLY A 67 0.34 -1.83 -12.86
C GLY A 67 0.10 -3.17 -13.56
N GLY A 68 -0.67 -4.08 -12.98
CA GLY A 68 -0.93 -5.40 -13.55
C GLY A 68 0.26 -6.36 -13.45
N THR A 69 1.21 -6.09 -12.54
CA THR A 69 2.37 -6.97 -12.30
C THR A 69 2.02 -8.19 -11.45
N GLY A 70 0.83 -8.21 -10.85
CA GLY A 70 0.31 -9.30 -10.02
C GLY A 70 -0.13 -8.83 -8.64
N ASP A 71 -1.00 -9.62 -8.01
CA ASP A 71 -1.54 -9.31 -6.69
C ASP A 71 -0.53 -9.64 -5.56
N ILE A 72 -0.15 -8.62 -4.80
CA ILE A 72 0.66 -8.75 -3.58
C ILE A 72 -0.30 -8.90 -2.40
N SER A 73 -0.38 -10.11 -1.83
CA SER A 73 -1.19 -10.36 -0.64
C SER A 73 -0.54 -9.74 0.60
N CYS A 74 -1.29 -8.91 1.30
CA CYS A 74 -0.86 -8.19 2.49
C CYS A 74 -1.91 -8.29 3.60
N TYR A 75 -1.49 -8.03 4.83
CA TYR A 75 -2.37 -7.69 5.94
C TYR A 75 -2.35 -6.19 6.20
N PHE A 76 -3.52 -5.62 6.39
CA PHE A 76 -3.67 -4.24 6.85
C PHE A 76 -3.21 -4.11 8.30
N LYS A 77 -2.32 -3.15 8.59
CA LYS A 77 -1.81 -2.90 9.95
C LYS A 77 -2.26 -1.55 10.53
N GLY A 78 -2.85 -0.68 9.71
CA GLY A 78 -3.41 0.59 10.17
C GLY A 78 -3.14 1.76 9.25
N ILE A 79 -3.70 2.91 9.65
CA ILE A 79 -3.64 4.18 8.93
C ILE A 79 -2.95 5.21 9.83
N SER A 80 -2.03 5.97 9.26
CA SER A 80 -1.42 7.14 9.90
C SER A 80 -2.41 8.31 9.90
N PRO A 81 -2.29 9.26 10.84
CA PRO A 81 -3.14 10.45 10.86
C PRO A 81 -3.07 11.22 9.54
N LEU A 82 -4.23 11.70 9.08
CA LEU A 82 -4.34 12.52 7.87
C LEU A 82 -3.63 13.85 8.08
N LEU A 83 -2.74 14.22 7.16
CA LEU A 83 -2.09 15.52 7.13
C LEU A 83 -2.62 16.33 5.96
N VAL A 84 -3.03 17.57 6.22
CA VAL A 84 -3.44 18.53 5.19
C VAL A 84 -2.35 19.58 5.07
N GLN A 85 -1.90 19.84 3.85
CA GLN A 85 -0.91 20.87 3.55
C GLN A 85 -1.37 21.73 2.38
N THR A 86 -1.05 23.00 2.43
CA THR A 86 -1.30 23.94 1.33
C THR A 86 0.04 24.25 0.67
N ASP A 87 0.10 24.10 -0.65
CA ASP A 87 1.30 24.47 -1.41
C ASP A 87 1.45 26.01 -1.50
N ASN A 88 2.62 26.49 -1.94
CA ASN A 88 2.94 27.92 -2.05
C ASN A 88 2.02 28.69 -3.02
N VAL A 89 1.29 27.97 -3.87
CA VAL A 89 0.29 28.47 -4.81
C VAL A 89 -1.15 28.41 -4.29
N GLY A 90 -1.36 28.02 -3.02
CA GLY A 90 -2.69 27.99 -2.38
C GLY A 90 -3.50 26.72 -2.63
N PHE A 91 -2.92 25.69 -3.26
CA PHE A 91 -3.58 24.40 -3.49
C PHE A 91 -3.45 23.48 -2.28
N GLU A 92 -4.58 23.03 -1.75
CA GLU A 92 -4.63 22.07 -0.64
C GLU A 92 -4.42 20.63 -1.13
N TYR A 93 -3.46 19.94 -0.54
CA TYR A 93 -3.20 18.52 -0.74
C TYR A 93 -3.28 17.79 0.59
N SER A 94 -3.75 16.55 0.54
CA SER A 94 -3.80 15.68 1.70
C SER A 94 -2.81 14.54 1.56
N PHE A 95 -2.23 14.16 2.69
CA PHE A 95 -1.29 13.06 2.82
C PHE A 95 -1.84 12.02 3.80
N LEU A 96 -1.86 10.77 3.37
CA LEU A 96 -2.27 9.64 4.19
C LEU A 96 -1.26 8.51 3.99
N SER A 97 -0.81 7.90 5.08
CA SER A 97 0.07 6.73 4.99
C SER A 97 -0.63 5.51 5.56
N VAL A 98 -0.75 4.47 4.75
CA VAL A 98 -1.30 3.17 5.15
C VAL A 98 -0.15 2.20 5.33
N THR A 99 -0.19 1.42 6.41
CA THR A 99 0.81 0.39 6.68
C THR A 99 0.21 -0.98 6.39
N LEU A 100 0.88 -1.73 5.53
CA LEU A 100 0.57 -3.08 5.13
C LEU A 100 1.75 -4.00 5.50
N GLN A 101 1.47 -5.27 5.75
CA GLN A 101 2.48 -6.31 5.96
C GLN A 101 2.31 -7.34 4.85
N GLU A 102 3.29 -7.48 3.98
CA GLU A 102 3.32 -8.53 2.97
C GLU A 102 3.26 -9.91 3.62
N LEU A 103 2.42 -10.77 3.04
CA LEU A 103 2.38 -12.20 3.32
C LEU A 103 3.52 -12.90 2.59
N LYS A 104 4.77 -12.57 2.94
CA LYS A 104 5.88 -13.41 2.51
C LYS A 104 5.79 -14.72 3.28
N GLU A 105 5.74 -15.85 2.58
CA GLU A 105 6.32 -17.06 3.15
C GLU A 105 7.74 -16.68 3.55
N THR A 106 7.99 -16.64 4.86
CA THR A 106 9.34 -16.64 5.37
C THR A 106 9.99 -17.90 4.83
N VAL A 107 10.71 -17.80 3.71
CA VAL A 107 11.74 -18.80 3.42
C VAL A 107 12.72 -18.62 4.57
N PRO A 108 12.81 -19.57 5.52
CA PRO A 108 13.77 -19.44 6.60
C PRO A 108 15.13 -19.25 5.94
N GLU A 109 15.81 -18.17 6.32
CA GLU A 109 17.19 -17.92 5.96
C GLU A 109 17.95 -19.22 6.24
N GLU A 110 18.46 -19.88 5.20
CA GLU A 110 19.12 -21.16 5.35
C GLU A 110 20.16 -21.03 6.47
N PRO A 111 20.14 -21.89 7.51
CA PRO A 111 21.14 -21.81 8.57
C PRO A 111 22.51 -21.87 7.91
N PRO A 112 23.50 -21.06 8.37
CA PRO A 112 24.83 -21.08 7.79
C PRO A 112 25.30 -22.53 7.79
N ALA A 113 25.57 -23.05 6.59
CA ALA A 113 26.02 -24.40 6.38
C ALA A 113 27.16 -24.66 7.38
N CYS A 114 26.95 -25.64 8.24
CA CYS A 114 27.92 -26.09 9.21
C CYS A 114 29.16 -26.58 8.43
N GLY A 115 30.12 -25.69 8.24
CA GLY A 115 31.43 -26.00 7.70
C GLY A 115 32.26 -26.61 8.82
N CYS A 116 32.00 -27.89 9.13
CA CYS A 116 33.04 -28.70 9.75
C CYS A 116 34.18 -28.85 8.74
N LEU A 117 35.37 -28.36 9.09
CA LEU A 117 36.68 -29.01 8.91
C LEU A 117 37.73 -28.27 9.73
#